data_AF-A0A7K1KU72-F1
#
_entry.id   AF-A0A7K1KU72-F1
#
_cell.length_a   1.000
_cell.length_b   1.000
_cell.length_c   1.000
_cell.angle_alpha   90.00
_cell.angle_beta   90.00
_cell.angle_gamma   90.00
#
_symmetry.space_group_name_H-M   'P 1'
#
loop_
_entity.id
_entity.type
_entity.pdbx_description
1 polymer ?
#
loop_
_entity_poly.entity_id
_entity_poly.type
_entity_poly.pdbx_seq_one_letter_code
_entity_poly.pdbx_strand_id
1 'polypeptide(L)'
;MAVRKSTAMITLIAAAASSAAFALPHRAAAPAAPAAAPAPEPAASVRDRYPRGLRNDAVTEPVNRPATRRPLASRTANGVKVLVDVLDRRGEAPATSDANVVVFHPLDGSDAFYGDLVDGHLEGELPAGEYAVVAYVETPEAKGRPSTAVVYRPRVAVKGTTALVLDAREARPVSVSVDRADARMLDGMIRIAQRLGGAPTVTVWGIPIENGYVTPTATEAGLHFSAQAVITRNGAESGSPYVYNVVTEEKGRVPAKPEFRVRTADMAEVAVRYGTEGRPVCVGGHAAAAWAEGGWVGFFTGAGAGPVTRTEYYTPGIDWRVDWMNTTPDCGFGFDQTELWYRTVRFAKPGPHKWNLTPAPLGPATPLVIWGSGGEPALAVFMHSTWDGRSILAPYAGATGSSVLRDAKGQVVYESDEPGTAHKWPVPPPGDYTLTVDEVRAASYSPLATRQHAEWRFSVRDGIVHLPSIQYRTPLGDDASAVAGAEQELALRVDRAPDARPTLQISYDDGRTWKPVGVRRRGGDWVATVRNPASGFVSLRASAAGADQTLVRAWAVRSRSS
;
A
#
# COMPACT_ATOMS: atom_id res chain seq x y z
N MET A 1 -16.05 29.08 21.63
CA MET A 1 -15.83 27.90 22.49
C MET A 1 -16.88 26.85 22.12
N ALA A 2 -16.60 26.04 21.10
CA ALA A 2 -17.43 24.93 20.65
C ALA A 2 -16.52 23.99 19.85
N VAL A 3 -16.17 22.84 20.43
CA VAL A 3 -15.33 21.82 19.82
C VAL A 3 -16.19 21.02 18.85
N ARG A 4 -15.99 21.21 17.54
CA ARG A 4 -16.51 20.29 16.52
C ARG A 4 -15.69 19.02 16.57
N LYS A 5 -16.33 17.90 16.90
CA LYS A 5 -15.75 16.56 16.77
C LYS A 5 -15.62 16.24 15.28
N SER A 6 -14.39 16.16 14.78
CA SER A 6 -14.11 15.64 13.45
C SER A 6 -14.30 14.13 13.43
N THR A 7 -15.10 13.66 12.49
CA THR A 7 -15.27 12.25 12.13
C THR A 7 -13.94 11.73 11.57
N ALA A 8 -13.35 10.72 12.20
CA ALA A 8 -12.13 10.08 11.71
C ALA A 8 -12.43 9.36 10.38
N MET A 9 -11.80 9.84 9.30
CA MET A 9 -11.79 9.17 8.01
C MET A 9 -10.72 8.08 8.06
N ILE A 10 -11.14 6.82 8.12
CA ILE A 10 -10.26 5.67 7.89
C ILE A 10 -9.85 5.71 6.41
N THR A 11 -8.63 6.15 6.14
CA THR A 11 -8.09 6.11 4.77
C THR A 11 -7.37 4.78 4.57
N LEU A 12 -8.11 3.77 4.12
CA LEU A 12 -7.53 2.49 3.69
C LEU A 12 -6.74 2.74 2.39
N ILE A 13 -5.41 2.68 2.44
CA ILE A 13 -4.61 2.41 1.22
C ILE A 13 -4.71 0.90 0.95
N ALA A 14 -5.90 0.44 0.56
CA ALA A 14 -6.06 -0.88 -0.03
C ALA A 14 -5.38 -0.85 -1.39
N ALA A 15 -4.31 -1.61 -1.58
CA ALA A 15 -3.90 -2.00 -2.92
C ALA A 15 -4.54 -3.34 -3.23
N ALA A 16 -4.75 -3.59 -4.52
CA ALA A 16 -5.55 -4.69 -5.00
C ALA A 16 -4.90 -6.04 -4.65
N ALA A 17 -5.26 -6.57 -3.48
CA ALA A 17 -5.50 -8.00 -3.36
C ALA A 17 -6.83 -8.26 -4.06
N SER A 18 -6.84 -9.05 -5.13
CA SER A 18 -8.06 -9.55 -5.75
C SER A 18 -8.71 -10.62 -4.84
N SER A 19 -9.24 -10.20 -3.71
CA SER A 19 -10.37 -10.83 -3.05
C SER A 19 -11.38 -9.70 -2.87
N ALA A 20 -12.54 -9.80 -3.52
CA ALA A 20 -13.62 -8.83 -3.41
C ALA A 20 -13.82 -8.46 -1.93
N ALA A 21 -13.32 -7.27 -1.55
CA ALA A 21 -13.45 -6.73 -0.21
C ALA A 21 -14.90 -6.33 -0.04
N PHE A 22 -15.54 -6.87 1.00
CA PHE A 22 -16.83 -6.37 1.45
C PHE A 22 -16.63 -4.90 1.86
N ALA A 23 -17.34 -3.99 1.19
CA ALA A 23 -17.74 -2.75 1.83
C ALA A 23 -18.88 -3.10 2.80
N LEU A 24 -18.74 -2.69 4.07
CA LEU A 24 -19.89 -2.64 4.99
C LEU A 24 -20.96 -1.73 4.34
N PRO A 25 -22.20 -2.17 4.14
CA PRO A 25 -23.18 -1.35 3.43
C PRO A 25 -23.67 -0.20 4.31
N HIS A 26 -23.50 1.03 3.81
CA HIS A 26 -24.35 2.15 4.18
C HIS A 26 -25.82 1.82 3.83
N ARG A 27 -26.73 2.15 4.75
CA ARG A 27 -28.20 2.14 4.54
C ARG A 27 -28.57 2.74 3.18
N ALA A 28 -29.28 1.96 2.35
CA ALA A 28 -30.00 2.47 1.19
C ALA A 28 -31.49 2.10 1.30
N ALA A 29 -32.34 3.06 0.93
CA ALA A 29 -33.79 3.02 0.99
C ALA A 29 -34.42 2.09 -0.07
N ALA A 30 -35.72 1.82 0.12
CA ALA A 30 -36.59 0.87 -0.60
C ALA A 30 -36.61 0.97 -2.15
N PRO A 31 -37.04 -0.10 -2.86
CA PRO A 31 -36.66 -0.36 -4.25
C PRO A 31 -37.64 0.23 -5.30
N ALA A 32 -37.10 0.48 -6.49
CA ALA A 32 -37.86 0.68 -7.73
C ALA A 32 -37.70 -0.55 -8.66
N ALA A 33 -38.71 -0.76 -9.52
CA ALA A 33 -38.98 -1.92 -10.38
C ALA A 33 -37.85 -2.32 -11.37
N PRO A 34 -37.85 -3.56 -11.93
CA PRO A 34 -36.68 -4.17 -12.53
C PRO A 34 -36.42 -3.69 -13.96
N ALA A 35 -35.18 -3.25 -14.22
CA ALA A 35 -34.66 -3.02 -15.57
C ALA A 35 -33.96 -4.28 -16.10
N ALA A 36 -34.06 -4.50 -17.41
CA ALA A 36 -33.51 -5.63 -18.13
C ALA A 36 -32.00 -5.84 -17.88
N ALA A 37 -31.57 -7.10 -17.91
CA ALA A 37 -30.18 -7.50 -17.70
C ALA A 37 -29.22 -6.76 -18.66
N PRO A 38 -28.15 -6.12 -18.16
CA PRO A 38 -27.17 -5.47 -19.01
C PRO A 38 -26.31 -6.51 -19.73
N ALA A 39 -25.90 -6.17 -20.96
CA ALA A 39 -24.89 -6.91 -21.70
C ALA A 39 -23.58 -6.99 -20.90
N PRO A 40 -22.75 -8.04 -21.10
CA PRO A 40 -21.47 -8.16 -20.40
C PRO A 40 -20.60 -6.92 -20.68
N GLU A 41 -20.23 -6.20 -19.62
CA GLU A 41 -19.37 -5.03 -19.72
C GLU A 41 -17.99 -5.41 -20.26
N PRO A 42 -17.38 -4.58 -21.13
CA PRO A 42 -15.97 -4.71 -21.44
C PRO A 42 -15.16 -4.59 -20.15
N ALA A 43 -14.08 -5.37 -20.03
CA ALA A 43 -13.21 -5.38 -18.86
C ALA A 43 -12.91 -3.94 -18.41
N ALA A 44 -13.29 -3.61 -17.16
CA ALA A 44 -13.12 -2.27 -16.60
C ALA A 44 -11.69 -1.78 -16.83
N SER A 45 -11.57 -0.61 -17.44
CA SER A 45 -10.27 -0.02 -17.79
C SER A 45 -9.45 0.18 -16.53
N VAL A 46 -8.12 0.19 -16.65
CA VAL A 46 -7.23 0.39 -15.48
C VAL A 46 -7.56 1.71 -14.77
N ARG A 47 -8.04 2.71 -15.50
CA ARG A 47 -8.51 4.01 -14.98
C ARG A 47 -9.78 3.94 -14.12
N ASP A 48 -10.71 3.03 -14.41
CA ASP A 48 -11.94 2.86 -13.60
C ASP A 48 -11.60 2.23 -12.24
N ARG A 49 -10.52 1.44 -12.21
CA ARG A 49 -9.95 0.88 -10.97
C ARG A 49 -9.13 1.90 -10.19
N TYR A 50 -8.52 2.88 -10.86
CA TYR A 50 -7.62 3.85 -10.25
C TYR A 50 -7.85 5.28 -10.78
N PRO A 51 -8.94 5.95 -10.37
CA PRO A 51 -9.32 7.26 -10.88
C PRO A 51 -8.35 8.40 -10.53
N ARG A 52 -7.30 8.12 -9.74
CA ARG A 52 -6.30 9.10 -9.27
C ARG A 52 -4.85 8.62 -9.45
N GLY A 53 -4.58 7.78 -10.45
CA GLY A 53 -3.22 7.40 -10.85
C GLY A 53 -2.92 5.91 -10.77
N LEU A 54 -2.00 5.44 -11.60
CA LEU A 54 -1.52 4.05 -11.60
C LEU A 54 -0.78 3.75 -10.29
N ARG A 55 -0.91 2.54 -9.75
CA ARG A 55 0.04 2.04 -8.74
C ARG A 55 1.06 1.11 -9.40
N ASN A 56 2.27 1.01 -8.85
CA ASN A 56 3.33 0.16 -9.41
C ASN A 56 2.87 -1.29 -9.66
N ASP A 57 2.07 -1.83 -8.73
CA ASP A 57 1.43 -3.15 -8.81
C ASP A 57 0.47 -3.26 -9.99
N ALA A 58 -0.27 -2.19 -10.34
CA ALA A 58 -1.16 -2.19 -11.51
C ALA A 58 -0.40 -2.24 -12.86
N VAL A 59 0.89 -1.89 -12.86
CA VAL A 59 1.77 -1.86 -14.04
C VAL A 59 2.63 -3.11 -14.15
N THR A 60 2.91 -3.79 -13.03
CA THR A 60 3.89 -4.89 -12.97
C THR A 60 3.28 -6.24 -12.61
N GLU A 61 2.09 -6.27 -12.01
CA GLU A 61 1.42 -7.53 -11.69
C GLU A 61 0.41 -7.93 -12.78
N PRO A 62 0.31 -9.23 -13.10
CA PRO A 62 -0.76 -9.74 -13.95
C PRO A 62 -2.11 -9.31 -13.37
N VAL A 63 -3.07 -8.95 -14.24
CA VAL A 63 -4.45 -8.73 -13.81
C VAL A 63 -5.00 -10.03 -13.24
N ASN A 64 -4.97 -10.15 -11.91
CA ASN A 64 -5.70 -11.19 -11.21
C ASN A 64 -7.19 -10.94 -11.46
N ARG A 65 -7.79 -11.72 -12.36
CA ARG A 65 -9.23 -11.73 -12.55
C ARG A 65 -9.87 -11.96 -11.18
N PRO A 66 -10.85 -11.14 -10.77
CA PRO A 66 -11.62 -11.43 -9.57
C PRO A 66 -12.15 -12.86 -9.68
N ALA A 67 -12.01 -13.66 -8.63
CA ALA A 67 -12.72 -14.92 -8.56
C ALA A 67 -14.21 -14.62 -8.75
N THR A 68 -14.80 -15.09 -9.84
CA THR A 68 -16.21 -14.91 -10.12
C THR A 68 -16.99 -15.70 -9.07
N ARG A 69 -17.82 -15.03 -8.28
CA ARG A 69 -18.74 -15.71 -7.36
C ARG A 69 -20.04 -16.02 -8.10
N ARG A 70 -20.57 -17.21 -7.88
CA ARG A 70 -21.84 -17.65 -8.49
C ARG A 70 -22.94 -17.64 -7.43
N PRO A 71 -24.11 -17.04 -7.69
CA PRO A 71 -25.23 -17.19 -6.77
C PRO A 71 -25.62 -18.67 -6.69
N LEU A 72 -26.09 -19.11 -5.53
CA LEU A 72 -26.78 -20.39 -5.40
C LEU A 72 -27.96 -20.41 -6.38
N ALA A 73 -28.10 -21.51 -7.12
CA ALA A 73 -29.23 -21.65 -8.03
C ALA A 73 -30.46 -22.13 -7.26
N SER A 74 -31.65 -21.71 -7.74
CA SER A 74 -32.92 -22.27 -7.28
C SER A 74 -33.17 -23.68 -7.79
N ARG A 75 -32.53 -24.07 -8.91
CA ARG A 75 -32.43 -25.44 -9.45
C ARG A 75 -31.15 -25.60 -10.28
N THR A 76 -30.40 -26.67 -10.05
CA THR A 76 -29.30 -27.13 -10.92
C THR A 76 -29.55 -28.58 -11.36
N ALA A 77 -29.15 -28.94 -12.57
CA ALA A 77 -29.43 -30.27 -13.16
C ALA A 77 -28.91 -31.44 -12.30
N ASN A 78 -27.92 -31.19 -11.44
CA ASN A 78 -27.33 -32.13 -10.47
C ASN A 78 -27.21 -31.50 -9.06
N GLY A 79 -28.14 -30.62 -8.70
CA GLY A 79 -28.10 -29.86 -7.46
C GLY A 79 -28.38 -30.66 -6.22
N VAL A 80 -27.61 -30.40 -5.19
CA VAL A 80 -27.84 -30.90 -3.83
C VAL A 80 -28.38 -29.76 -2.99
N LYS A 81 -29.55 -29.98 -2.37
CA LYS A 81 -30.18 -28.99 -1.50
C LYS A 81 -29.30 -28.68 -0.29
N VAL A 82 -29.12 -27.40 0.00
CA VAL A 82 -28.45 -26.91 1.19
C VAL A 82 -29.39 -25.97 1.94
N LEU A 83 -29.50 -26.21 3.23
CA LEU A 83 -30.26 -25.40 4.18
C LEU A 83 -29.26 -24.85 5.20
N VAL A 84 -29.20 -23.54 5.36
CA VAL A 84 -28.31 -22.89 6.32
C VAL A 84 -29.10 -22.00 7.25
N ASP A 85 -28.95 -22.25 8.55
CA ASP A 85 -29.39 -21.36 9.60
C ASP A 85 -28.16 -20.71 10.25
N VAL A 86 -28.20 -19.40 10.43
CA VAL A 86 -27.15 -18.61 11.04
C VAL A 86 -27.69 -18.05 12.36
N LEU A 87 -26.89 -18.16 13.41
CA LEU A 87 -27.21 -17.59 14.73
C LEU A 87 -26.17 -16.53 15.10
N ASP A 88 -26.63 -15.40 15.63
CA ASP A 88 -25.79 -14.35 16.18
C ASP A 88 -25.17 -14.77 17.53
N ARG A 89 -24.32 -13.92 18.12
CA ARG A 89 -23.68 -14.24 19.41
C ARG A 89 -24.64 -14.30 20.60
N ARG A 90 -25.91 -13.93 20.43
CA ARG A 90 -26.99 -14.11 21.41
C ARG A 90 -27.80 -15.38 21.17
N GLY A 91 -27.58 -16.06 20.04
CA GLY A 91 -28.30 -17.26 19.65
C GLY A 91 -29.59 -16.97 18.90
N GLU A 92 -29.79 -15.74 18.46
CA GLU A 92 -30.95 -15.32 17.66
C GLU A 92 -30.59 -15.34 16.18
N ALA A 93 -31.58 -15.47 15.30
CA ALA A 93 -31.36 -15.29 13.88
C ALA A 93 -30.97 -13.81 13.61
N PRO A 94 -29.82 -13.52 12.97
CA PRO A 94 -29.42 -12.16 12.69
C PRO A 94 -30.37 -11.53 11.68
N ALA A 95 -30.58 -10.22 11.79
CA ALA A 95 -31.26 -9.48 10.73
C ALA A 95 -30.46 -9.57 9.43
N THR A 96 -31.15 -9.50 8.29
CA THR A 96 -30.51 -9.53 6.96
C THR A 96 -29.39 -8.49 6.80
N SER A 97 -29.47 -7.33 7.49
CA SER A 97 -28.40 -6.31 7.49
C SER A 97 -27.14 -6.71 8.25
N ASP A 98 -27.27 -7.64 9.21
CA ASP A 98 -26.24 -8.00 10.18
C ASP A 98 -25.55 -9.31 9.76
N ALA A 99 -26.20 -10.13 8.93
CA ALA A 99 -25.58 -11.22 8.19
C ALA A 99 -26.31 -11.39 6.85
N ASN A 100 -25.66 -11.00 5.75
CA ASN A 100 -26.32 -10.92 4.44
C ASN A 100 -25.96 -12.08 3.51
N VAL A 101 -24.86 -12.79 3.74
CA VAL A 101 -24.39 -13.82 2.81
C VAL A 101 -23.63 -14.96 3.50
N VAL A 102 -23.81 -16.18 2.98
CA VAL A 102 -22.93 -17.32 3.24
C VAL A 102 -22.13 -17.61 1.97
N VAL A 103 -20.82 -17.77 2.10
CA VAL A 103 -19.93 -18.11 0.98
C VAL A 103 -19.43 -19.54 1.11
N PHE A 104 -19.50 -20.29 0.02
CA PHE A 104 -19.03 -21.66 -0.10
C PHE A 104 -17.86 -21.68 -1.07
N HIS A 105 -16.68 -21.99 -0.58
CA HIS A 105 -15.45 -22.12 -1.35
C HIS A 105 -15.19 -23.60 -1.66
N PRO A 106 -15.35 -24.05 -2.91
CA PRO A 106 -15.02 -25.42 -3.30
C PRO A 106 -13.56 -25.76 -2.98
N LEU A 107 -13.32 -26.90 -2.31
CA LEU A 107 -11.96 -27.34 -1.99
C LEU A 107 -11.17 -27.79 -3.22
N ASP A 108 -11.85 -28.07 -4.33
CA ASP A 108 -11.24 -28.37 -5.63
C ASP A 108 -10.69 -27.13 -6.36
N GLY A 109 -10.95 -25.92 -5.82
CA GLY A 109 -10.48 -24.65 -6.36
C GLY A 109 -11.36 -24.05 -7.46
N SER A 110 -12.54 -24.63 -7.72
CA SER A 110 -13.54 -24.00 -8.59
C SER A 110 -14.13 -22.72 -7.97
N ASP A 111 -14.84 -21.95 -8.79
CA ASP A 111 -15.45 -20.68 -8.39
C ASP A 111 -16.32 -20.80 -7.13
N ALA A 112 -16.17 -19.86 -6.21
CA ALA A 112 -16.96 -19.82 -5.00
C ALA A 112 -18.45 -19.57 -5.30
N PHE A 113 -19.31 -20.18 -4.49
CA PHE A 113 -20.74 -19.93 -4.50
C PHE A 113 -21.13 -19.01 -3.33
N TYR A 114 -22.21 -18.27 -3.47
CA TYR A 114 -22.78 -17.50 -2.37
C TYR A 114 -24.30 -17.59 -2.34
N GLY A 115 -24.86 -17.59 -1.14
CA GLY A 115 -26.30 -17.52 -0.93
C GLY A 115 -26.65 -16.32 -0.04
N ASP A 116 -27.66 -15.56 -0.45
CA ASP A 116 -28.18 -14.45 0.33
C ASP A 116 -28.95 -14.99 1.54
N LEU A 117 -28.61 -14.49 2.73
CA LEU A 117 -29.35 -14.79 3.95
C LEU A 117 -30.55 -13.86 4.06
N VAL A 118 -31.71 -14.43 4.37
CA VAL A 118 -32.90 -13.67 4.77
C VAL A 118 -33.18 -14.02 6.22
N ASP A 119 -32.95 -13.05 7.09
CA ASP A 119 -33.16 -13.15 8.54
C ASP A 119 -32.54 -14.43 9.13
N GLY A 120 -31.26 -14.65 8.80
CA GLY A 120 -30.48 -15.79 9.28
C GLY A 120 -30.72 -17.11 8.54
N HIS A 121 -31.64 -17.18 7.58
CA HIS A 121 -31.94 -18.40 6.85
C HIS A 121 -31.54 -18.33 5.37
N LEU A 122 -31.04 -19.44 4.84
CA LEU A 122 -30.72 -19.62 3.43
C LEU A 122 -31.14 -21.02 2.96
N GLU A 123 -31.85 -21.08 1.84
CA GLU A 123 -32.13 -22.32 1.09
C GLU A 123 -31.62 -22.17 -0.35
N GLY A 124 -30.90 -23.17 -0.85
CA GLY A 124 -30.45 -23.20 -2.24
C GLY A 124 -29.89 -24.56 -2.65
N GLU A 125 -29.32 -24.63 -3.85
CA GLU A 125 -28.64 -25.84 -4.33
C GLU A 125 -27.17 -25.60 -4.67
N LEU A 126 -26.33 -26.57 -4.32
CA LEU A 126 -24.91 -26.64 -4.67
C LEU A 126 -24.60 -27.93 -5.43
N PRO A 127 -23.57 -27.95 -6.30
CA PRO A 127 -22.98 -29.22 -6.74
C PRO A 127 -22.57 -30.08 -5.54
N ALA A 128 -22.58 -31.41 -5.72
CA ALA A 128 -21.97 -32.28 -4.74
C ALA A 128 -20.45 -32.02 -4.68
N GLY A 129 -19.87 -31.95 -3.49
CA GLY A 129 -18.47 -31.60 -3.31
C GLY A 129 -18.08 -31.34 -1.86
N GLU A 130 -16.86 -30.90 -1.66
CA GLU A 130 -16.38 -30.42 -0.36
C GLU A 130 -16.12 -28.93 -0.41
N TYR A 131 -16.56 -28.21 0.62
CA TYR A 131 -16.53 -26.76 0.67
C TYR A 131 -15.93 -26.26 1.98
N ALA A 132 -15.12 -25.21 1.93
CA ALA A 132 -14.93 -24.34 3.07
C ALA A 132 -16.09 -23.33 3.10
N VAL A 133 -16.76 -23.19 4.23
CA VAL A 133 -17.97 -22.36 4.38
C VAL A 133 -17.70 -21.24 5.35
N VAL A 134 -18.08 -20.01 4.97
CA VAL A 134 -17.91 -18.82 5.80
C VAL A 134 -19.19 -18.01 5.87
N ALA A 135 -19.53 -17.55 7.08
CA ALA A 135 -20.50 -16.50 7.33
C ALA A 135 -19.88 -15.40 8.19
N TYR A 136 -20.22 -14.16 7.87
CA TYR A 136 -19.91 -12.97 8.66
C TYR A 136 -21.17 -12.55 9.40
N VAL A 137 -21.09 -12.47 10.72
CA VAL A 137 -22.25 -12.21 11.56
C VAL A 137 -21.95 -11.04 12.47
N GLU A 138 -22.60 -9.91 12.23
CA GLU A 138 -22.62 -8.81 13.16
C GLU A 138 -23.60 -9.10 14.29
N THR A 139 -23.22 -8.77 15.52
CA THR A 139 -24.13 -8.83 16.67
C THR A 139 -24.16 -7.45 17.33
N PRO A 140 -25.30 -6.75 17.29
CA PRO A 140 -25.49 -5.49 18.00
C PRO A 140 -25.13 -5.60 19.48
N GLU A 141 -24.19 -4.79 19.95
CA GLU A 141 -23.75 -4.76 21.35
C GLU A 141 -24.55 -3.71 22.14
N ALA A 142 -24.72 -3.94 23.45
CA ALA A 142 -25.48 -3.02 24.31
C ALA A 142 -24.87 -1.61 24.39
N LYS A 143 -23.55 -1.50 24.18
CA LYS A 143 -22.81 -0.24 24.08
C LYS A 143 -21.71 -0.37 23.03
N GLY A 144 -21.52 0.65 22.22
CA GLY A 144 -20.43 0.73 21.25
C GLY A 144 -20.78 0.15 19.88
N ARG A 145 -19.75 -0.23 19.12
CA ARG A 145 -19.90 -0.85 17.80
C ARG A 145 -20.39 -2.30 17.95
N PRO A 146 -21.15 -2.83 16.97
CA PRO A 146 -21.44 -4.25 16.89
C PRO A 146 -20.15 -5.08 16.96
N SER A 147 -20.27 -6.31 17.45
CA SER A 147 -19.21 -7.29 17.28
C SER A 147 -19.34 -7.99 15.94
N THR A 148 -18.23 -8.48 15.40
CA THR A 148 -18.21 -9.24 14.15
C THR A 148 -17.65 -10.63 14.42
N ALA A 149 -18.46 -11.65 14.16
CA ALA A 149 -18.06 -13.04 14.24
C ALA A 149 -17.87 -13.63 12.84
N VAL A 150 -16.73 -14.29 12.64
CA VAL A 150 -16.49 -15.15 11.49
C VAL A 150 -16.80 -16.59 11.88
N VAL A 151 -17.89 -17.12 11.34
CA VAL A 151 -18.20 -18.54 11.47
C VAL A 151 -17.59 -19.25 10.28
N TYR A 152 -16.49 -19.95 10.53
CA TYR A 152 -15.69 -20.63 9.52
C TYR A 152 -15.73 -22.14 9.73
N ARG A 153 -16.14 -22.86 8.68
CA ARG A 153 -16.07 -24.33 8.60
C ARG A 153 -15.07 -24.68 7.50
N PRO A 154 -13.89 -25.23 7.83
CA PRO A 154 -12.83 -25.42 6.85
C PRO A 154 -13.13 -26.54 5.84
N ARG A 155 -14.09 -27.43 6.16
CA ARG A 155 -14.50 -28.54 5.33
C ARG A 155 -15.92 -28.98 5.68
N VAL A 156 -16.80 -28.94 4.70
CA VAL A 156 -18.18 -29.41 4.74
C VAL A 156 -18.41 -30.27 3.50
N ALA A 157 -18.82 -31.53 3.70
CA ALA A 157 -19.14 -32.43 2.59
C ALA A 157 -20.61 -32.31 2.21
N VAL A 158 -20.89 -31.91 0.97
CA VAL A 158 -22.23 -31.84 0.39
C VAL A 158 -22.38 -33.04 -0.55
N LYS A 159 -23.10 -34.07 -0.09
CA LYS A 159 -23.34 -35.33 -0.86
C LYS A 159 -24.81 -35.61 -1.13
N GLY A 160 -25.69 -34.98 -0.34
CA GLY A 160 -27.14 -35.05 -0.36
C GLY A 160 -27.67 -33.86 0.45
N THR A 161 -28.99 -33.77 0.68
CA THR A 161 -29.58 -32.64 1.42
C THR A 161 -28.79 -32.35 2.70
N THR A 162 -28.16 -31.17 2.76
CA THR A 162 -27.23 -30.79 3.83
C THR A 162 -27.81 -29.62 4.60
N ALA A 163 -28.10 -29.83 5.88
CA ALA A 163 -28.48 -28.76 6.80
C ALA A 163 -27.26 -28.33 7.63
N LEU A 164 -27.00 -27.03 7.67
CA LEU A 164 -25.89 -26.43 8.41
C LEU A 164 -26.42 -25.40 9.40
N VAL A 165 -25.92 -25.44 10.63
CA VAL A 165 -26.09 -24.34 11.58
C VAL A 165 -24.74 -23.65 11.75
N LEU A 166 -24.69 -22.36 11.38
CA LEU A 166 -23.53 -21.50 11.54
C LEU A 166 -23.74 -20.63 12.79
N ASP A 167 -23.27 -21.12 13.93
CA ASP A 167 -23.52 -20.51 15.24
C ASP A 167 -22.36 -19.60 15.68
N ALA A 168 -22.61 -18.27 15.73
CA ALA A 168 -21.61 -17.30 16.15
C ALA A 168 -21.29 -17.37 17.66
N ARG A 169 -22.10 -18.04 18.49
CA ARG A 169 -21.79 -18.26 19.93
C ARG A 169 -20.57 -19.15 20.14
N GLU A 170 -20.24 -19.98 19.14
CA GLU A 170 -19.04 -20.80 19.14
C GLU A 170 -17.76 -19.99 18.93
N ALA A 171 -17.89 -18.76 18.41
CA ALA A 171 -16.76 -17.90 18.11
C ALA A 171 -16.06 -17.43 19.39
N ARG A 172 -14.73 -17.31 19.31
CA ARG A 172 -13.87 -16.85 20.40
C ARG A 172 -13.29 -15.48 20.07
N PRO A 173 -13.16 -14.57 21.05
CA PRO A 173 -12.58 -13.27 20.83
C PRO A 173 -11.11 -13.42 20.42
N VAL A 174 -10.69 -12.66 19.41
CA VAL A 174 -9.28 -12.60 19.03
C VAL A 174 -8.61 -11.47 19.80
N SER A 175 -7.39 -11.70 20.30
CA SER A 175 -6.60 -10.65 20.92
C SER A 175 -5.12 -10.76 20.58
N VAL A 176 -4.49 -9.61 20.41
CA VAL A 176 -3.04 -9.50 20.21
C VAL A 176 -2.51 -8.47 21.21
N SER A 177 -1.48 -8.84 21.96
CA SER A 177 -0.89 -8.01 23.01
C SER A 177 0.63 -8.11 23.02
N VAL A 178 1.28 -7.14 23.63
CA VAL A 178 2.73 -7.13 23.87
C VAL A 178 3.05 -7.03 25.35
N ASP A 179 4.25 -7.43 25.75
CA ASP A 179 4.76 -7.36 27.12
C ASP A 179 5.18 -5.94 27.55
N ARG A 180 4.38 -4.94 27.22
CA ARG A 180 4.59 -3.54 27.61
C ARG A 180 3.35 -2.96 28.29
N ALA A 181 3.53 -2.45 29.51
CA ALA A 181 2.41 -2.08 30.39
C ALA A 181 1.52 -0.96 29.85
N ASP A 182 2.09 0.02 29.16
CA ASP A 182 1.37 1.17 28.58
C ASP A 182 0.95 0.95 27.12
N ALA A 183 1.15 -0.24 26.56
CA ALA A 183 0.82 -0.55 25.18
C ALA A 183 -0.61 -1.09 25.06
N ARG A 184 -1.41 -0.52 24.15
CA ARG A 184 -2.75 -1.01 23.80
C ARG A 184 -2.91 -1.05 22.29
N MET A 185 -3.71 -1.99 21.80
CA MET A 185 -4.01 -2.09 20.39
C MET A 185 -4.69 -0.81 19.91
N LEU A 186 -4.16 -0.23 18.86
CA LEU A 186 -4.78 0.86 18.12
C LEU A 186 -5.78 0.27 17.13
N ASP A 187 -5.30 -0.65 16.28
CA ASP A 187 -6.09 -1.31 15.25
C ASP A 187 -5.46 -2.67 14.90
N GLY A 188 -6.20 -3.50 14.17
CA GLY A 188 -5.74 -4.79 13.73
C GLY A 188 -6.81 -5.57 12.97
N MET A 189 -6.37 -6.58 12.22
CA MET A 189 -7.27 -7.44 11.45
C MET A 189 -6.90 -8.92 11.55
N ILE A 190 -7.89 -9.76 11.25
CA ILE A 190 -7.79 -11.20 11.08
C ILE A 190 -7.87 -11.54 9.59
N ARG A 191 -7.16 -12.60 9.23
CA ARG A 191 -7.15 -13.21 7.92
C ARG A 191 -7.17 -14.73 8.04
N ILE A 192 -7.89 -15.39 7.12
CA ILE A 192 -7.82 -16.84 6.94
C ILE A 192 -7.53 -17.13 5.47
N ALA A 193 -6.48 -17.92 5.24
CA ALA A 193 -6.19 -18.49 3.94
C ALA A 193 -6.27 -20.02 4.02
N GLN A 194 -6.79 -20.66 2.98
CA GLN A 194 -6.84 -22.12 2.87
C GLN A 194 -6.38 -22.55 1.48
N ARG A 195 -5.71 -23.69 1.38
CA ARG A 195 -5.35 -24.28 0.09
C ARG A 195 -6.59 -24.89 -0.58
N LEU A 196 -7.01 -24.33 -1.70
CA LEU A 196 -8.13 -24.78 -2.54
C LEU A 196 -7.60 -25.12 -3.94
N GLY A 197 -7.90 -26.30 -4.46
CA GLY A 197 -7.40 -26.74 -5.78
C GLY A 197 -5.87 -26.76 -5.89
N GLY A 198 -5.16 -26.91 -4.77
CA GLY A 198 -3.70 -26.86 -4.70
C GLY A 198 -3.09 -25.46 -4.55
N ALA A 199 -3.87 -24.39 -4.69
CA ALA A 199 -3.41 -23.01 -4.53
C ALA A 199 -3.87 -22.40 -3.19
N PRO A 200 -3.04 -21.58 -2.53
CA PRO A 200 -3.47 -20.89 -1.33
C PRO A 200 -4.43 -19.74 -1.69
N THR A 201 -5.61 -19.73 -1.06
CA THR A 201 -6.70 -18.78 -1.35
C THR A 201 -7.14 -18.08 -0.08
N VAL A 202 -7.26 -16.76 -0.13
CA VAL A 202 -7.79 -15.97 0.99
C VAL A 202 -9.31 -16.15 1.05
N THR A 203 -9.80 -16.77 2.12
CA THR A 203 -11.23 -17.00 2.35
C THR A 203 -11.84 -15.99 3.33
N VAL A 204 -11.01 -15.42 4.21
CA VAL A 204 -11.40 -14.36 5.16
C VAL A 204 -10.35 -13.27 5.14
N TRP A 205 -10.80 -12.01 5.07
CA TRP A 205 -9.93 -10.85 4.99
C TRP A 205 -10.52 -9.65 5.75
N GLY A 206 -9.67 -8.89 6.43
CA GLY A 206 -10.00 -7.55 6.91
C GLY A 206 -10.96 -7.50 8.09
N ILE A 207 -11.08 -8.58 8.87
CA ILE A 207 -11.98 -8.60 10.03
C ILE A 207 -11.32 -7.92 11.21
N PRO A 208 -11.86 -6.81 11.75
CA PRO A 208 -11.23 -6.10 12.85
C PRO A 208 -11.01 -7.01 14.05
N ILE A 209 -9.87 -6.86 14.74
CA ILE A 209 -9.63 -7.58 16.01
C ILE A 209 -10.47 -6.96 17.13
N GLU A 210 -10.67 -5.65 17.13
CA GLU A 210 -11.56 -4.99 18.09
C GLU A 210 -13.00 -5.48 17.90
N ASN A 211 -13.58 -6.06 18.95
CA ASN A 211 -14.87 -6.77 18.90
C ASN A 211 -14.94 -7.89 17.82
N GLY A 212 -13.78 -8.42 17.41
CA GLY A 212 -13.66 -9.50 16.44
C GLY A 212 -13.66 -10.88 17.08
N TYR A 213 -14.45 -11.78 16.50
CA TYR A 213 -14.59 -13.17 16.94
C TYR A 213 -14.39 -14.12 15.77
N VAL A 214 -13.83 -15.30 16.04
CA VAL A 214 -13.65 -16.35 15.02
C VAL A 214 -13.96 -17.71 15.63
N THR A 215 -14.66 -18.59 14.90
CA THR A 215 -14.87 -19.97 15.35
C THR A 215 -13.58 -20.77 15.25
N PRO A 216 -13.14 -21.42 16.34
CA PRO A 216 -12.06 -22.39 16.28
C PRO A 216 -12.35 -23.50 15.28
N THR A 217 -11.31 -24.10 14.72
CA THR A 217 -11.46 -25.21 13.78
C THR A 217 -10.72 -26.45 14.25
N ALA A 218 -11.15 -27.61 13.78
CA ALA A 218 -10.30 -28.78 13.73
C ALA A 218 -9.08 -28.54 12.82
N THR A 219 -8.10 -29.44 12.88
CA THR A 219 -6.95 -29.41 11.98
C THR A 219 -7.39 -29.65 10.54
N GLU A 220 -6.99 -28.76 9.64
CA GLU A 220 -7.21 -28.83 8.20
C GLU A 220 -5.91 -28.53 7.46
N ALA A 221 -5.57 -29.35 6.46
CA ALA A 221 -4.32 -29.20 5.73
C ALA A 221 -4.34 -27.93 4.87
N GLY A 222 -3.27 -27.13 4.95
CA GLY A 222 -3.14 -25.90 4.17
C GLY A 222 -4.05 -24.75 4.63
N LEU A 223 -4.67 -24.85 5.82
CA LEU A 223 -5.34 -23.74 6.49
C LEU A 223 -4.31 -22.87 7.23
N HIS A 224 -4.49 -21.55 7.18
CA HIS A 224 -3.63 -20.56 7.81
C HIS A 224 -4.49 -19.48 8.43
N PHE A 225 -4.36 -19.28 9.74
CA PHE A 225 -4.97 -18.18 10.47
C PHE A 225 -3.89 -17.15 10.77
N SER A 226 -4.12 -15.89 10.43
CA SER A 226 -3.20 -14.79 10.68
C SER A 226 -3.93 -13.63 11.36
N ALA A 227 -3.25 -12.97 12.29
CA ALA A 227 -3.68 -11.69 12.86
C ALA A 227 -2.55 -10.67 12.69
N GLN A 228 -2.90 -9.48 12.20
CA GLN A 228 -2.00 -8.33 12.13
C GLN A 228 -2.54 -7.25 13.07
N ALA A 229 -1.69 -6.68 13.91
CA ALA A 229 -2.08 -5.64 14.85
C ALA A 229 -1.04 -4.52 14.89
N VAL A 230 -1.53 -3.30 15.09
CA VAL A 230 -0.72 -2.14 15.44
C VAL A 230 -1.03 -1.75 16.86
N ILE A 231 0.01 -1.71 17.69
CA ILE A 231 -0.10 -1.46 19.12
C ILE A 231 0.79 -0.26 19.46
N THR A 232 0.21 0.71 20.15
CA THR A 232 0.87 1.98 20.50
C THR A 232 0.63 2.31 21.97
N ARG A 233 1.30 3.34 22.50
CA ARG A 233 1.00 3.89 23.83
C ARG A 233 -0.48 4.22 23.95
N ASN A 234 -1.17 3.52 24.85
CA ASN A 234 -2.60 3.65 25.12
C ASN A 234 -3.51 3.51 23.88
N GLY A 235 -3.03 2.92 22.78
CA GLY A 235 -3.81 2.81 21.54
C GLY A 235 -4.00 4.15 20.83
N ALA A 236 -3.10 5.12 21.06
CA ALA A 236 -3.14 6.40 20.37
C ALA A 236 -2.69 6.26 18.90
N GLU A 237 -3.43 6.86 17.98
CA GLU A 237 -3.09 6.89 16.56
C GLU A 237 -1.85 7.75 16.28
N SER A 238 -1.66 8.83 17.05
CA SER A 238 -0.59 9.80 16.85
C SER A 238 0.20 10.11 18.13
N GLY A 239 1.47 10.50 17.97
CA GLY A 239 2.33 10.99 19.05
C GLY A 239 2.86 9.90 19.99
N SER A 240 2.70 8.63 19.62
CA SER A 240 3.27 7.53 20.38
C SER A 240 4.79 7.48 20.20
N PRO A 241 5.58 7.36 21.28
CA PRO A 241 7.05 7.24 21.17
C PRO A 241 7.49 5.86 20.65
N TYR A 242 6.55 4.93 20.51
CA TYR A 242 6.78 3.63 19.91
C TYR A 242 5.56 3.12 19.16
N VAL A 243 5.79 2.20 18.21
CA VAL A 243 4.75 1.44 17.52
C VAL A 243 5.19 -0.01 17.45
N TYR A 244 4.30 -0.95 17.74
CA TYR A 244 4.51 -2.38 17.49
C TYR A 244 3.67 -2.80 16.29
N ASN A 245 4.33 -3.18 15.21
CA ASN A 245 3.75 -3.77 14.01
C ASN A 245 3.86 -5.30 14.14
N VAL A 246 2.77 -5.92 14.57
CA VAL A 246 2.72 -7.33 14.95
C VAL A 246 1.99 -8.13 13.89
N VAL A 247 2.58 -9.26 13.52
CA VAL A 247 1.91 -10.37 12.83
C VAL A 247 2.07 -11.63 13.67
N THR A 248 0.98 -12.38 13.80
CA THR A 248 0.96 -13.72 14.41
C THR A 248 0.23 -14.69 13.50
N GLU A 249 0.73 -15.92 13.39
CA GLU A 249 0.20 -16.94 12.49
C GLU A 249 0.04 -18.28 13.22
N GLU A 250 -1.07 -18.97 12.95
CA GLU A 250 -1.27 -20.39 13.30
C GLU A 250 -1.48 -21.18 11.99
N LYS A 251 -0.76 -22.30 11.87
CA LYS A 251 -0.86 -23.20 10.71
C LYS A 251 -1.76 -24.39 11.03
N GLY A 252 -2.59 -24.74 10.06
CA GLY A 252 -3.45 -25.92 10.06
C GLY A 252 -4.75 -25.77 10.84
N ARG A 253 -5.04 -24.64 11.50
CA ARG A 253 -6.29 -24.42 12.24
C ARG A 253 -6.48 -22.96 12.64
N VAL A 254 -7.72 -22.61 12.98
CA VAL A 254 -8.01 -21.48 13.87
C VAL A 254 -7.90 -21.97 15.33
N PRO A 255 -7.06 -21.35 16.19
CA PRO A 255 -6.87 -21.79 17.57
C PRO A 255 -8.17 -21.81 18.40
N ALA A 256 -8.25 -22.74 19.36
CA ALA A 256 -9.32 -22.77 20.37
C ALA A 256 -9.34 -21.55 21.29
N LYS A 257 -8.17 -20.91 21.45
CA LYS A 257 -7.97 -19.65 22.19
C LYS A 257 -7.09 -18.74 21.33
N PRO A 258 -7.67 -17.90 20.45
CA PRO A 258 -6.91 -17.01 19.56
C PRO A 258 -6.42 -15.77 20.32
N GLU A 259 -5.66 -16.00 21.39
CA GLU A 259 -5.04 -14.99 22.25
C GLU A 259 -3.52 -15.04 22.05
N PHE A 260 -2.97 -13.97 21.47
CA PHE A 260 -1.55 -13.90 21.12
C PHE A 260 -0.83 -12.87 21.99
N ARG A 261 0.23 -13.31 22.65
CA ARG A 261 1.11 -12.46 23.45
C ARG A 261 2.51 -12.47 22.88
N VAL A 262 2.92 -11.36 22.29
CA VAL A 262 4.23 -11.17 21.68
C VAL A 262 5.17 -10.52 22.68
N ARG A 263 6.42 -10.99 22.75
CA ARG A 263 7.44 -10.34 23.58
C ARG A 263 8.21 -9.33 22.75
N THR A 264 8.49 -8.18 23.33
CA THR A 264 9.28 -7.12 22.69
C THR A 264 10.66 -7.64 22.28
N ALA A 265 11.26 -8.52 23.10
CA ALA A 265 12.56 -9.14 22.83
C ALA A 265 12.58 -10.06 21.59
N ASP A 266 11.41 -10.50 21.10
CA ASP A 266 11.29 -11.35 19.91
C ASP A 266 11.05 -10.53 18.62
N MET A 267 11.16 -9.20 18.69
CA MET A 267 10.89 -8.30 17.56
C MET A 267 12.15 -7.60 17.06
N ALA A 268 12.12 -7.17 15.79
CA ALA A 268 13.10 -6.24 15.26
C ALA A 268 12.78 -4.84 15.80
N GLU A 269 13.72 -4.22 16.50
CA GLU A 269 13.60 -2.88 17.07
C GLU A 269 14.27 -1.87 16.14
N VAL A 270 13.52 -0.88 15.67
CA VAL A 270 13.98 0.06 14.67
C VAL A 270 13.89 1.47 15.22
N ALA A 271 15.04 2.12 15.44
CA ALA A 271 15.05 3.55 15.72
C ALA A 271 14.86 4.32 14.40
N VAL A 272 13.65 4.85 14.19
CA VAL A 272 13.28 5.59 12.99
C VAL A 272 13.39 7.08 13.27
N ARG A 273 14.28 7.76 12.56
CA ARG A 273 14.42 9.21 12.58
C ARG A 273 13.67 9.79 11.38
N TYR A 274 12.57 10.49 11.64
CA TYR A 274 11.78 11.20 10.64
C TYR A 274 12.31 12.61 10.49
N GLY A 275 12.83 12.93 9.30
CA GLY A 275 13.22 14.29 8.93
C GLY A 275 12.05 15.09 8.38
N THR A 276 12.33 16.34 8.06
CA THR A 276 11.45 17.28 7.37
C THR A 276 12.09 17.74 6.06
N GLU A 277 11.34 18.49 5.27
CA GLU A 277 11.83 19.11 4.03
C GLU A 277 12.12 20.60 4.24
N GLY A 278 12.84 20.96 5.31
CA GLY A 278 13.28 22.34 5.53
C GLY A 278 12.25 23.30 6.13
N ARG A 279 10.98 22.89 6.27
CA ARG A 279 9.93 23.59 7.04
C ARG A 279 9.24 22.62 8.02
N PRO A 280 8.45 23.13 8.98
CA PRO A 280 7.65 22.28 9.86
C PRO A 280 6.66 21.41 9.07
N VAL A 281 6.51 20.16 9.51
CA VAL A 281 5.62 19.14 8.94
C VAL A 281 5.02 18.30 10.06
N CYS A 282 3.93 17.60 9.78
CA CYS A 282 3.60 16.38 10.51
C CYS A 282 4.09 15.15 9.75
N VAL A 283 4.50 14.13 10.50
CA VAL A 283 5.01 12.87 9.98
C VAL A 283 4.19 11.69 10.46
N GLY A 284 4.08 10.67 9.61
CA GLY A 284 3.34 9.45 9.89
C GLY A 284 3.57 8.43 8.79
N GLY A 285 2.80 7.34 8.80
CA GLY A 285 2.84 6.33 7.76
C GLY A 285 2.19 5.04 8.18
N HIS A 286 2.37 4.00 7.36
CA HIS A 286 1.83 2.68 7.62
C HIS A 286 2.91 1.61 7.56
N ALA A 287 2.65 0.51 8.24
CA ALA A 287 3.37 -0.74 8.06
C ALA A 287 2.37 -1.84 7.74
N ALA A 288 2.52 -2.43 6.56
CA ALA A 288 1.65 -3.46 6.05
C ALA A 288 2.44 -4.76 5.83
N ALA A 289 1.96 -5.87 6.38
CA ALA A 289 2.53 -7.17 6.10
C ALA A 289 2.25 -7.55 4.64
N ALA A 290 3.28 -7.96 3.90
CA ALA A 290 3.15 -8.48 2.56
C ALA A 290 2.89 -10.00 2.63
N TRP A 291 1.65 -10.39 2.40
CA TRP A 291 1.23 -11.80 2.45
C TRP A 291 1.61 -12.52 1.16
N ALA A 292 2.03 -13.79 1.28
CA ALA A 292 2.46 -14.59 0.13
C ALA A 292 1.33 -14.82 -0.89
N GLU A 293 0.08 -14.87 -0.43
CA GLU A 293 -1.11 -15.03 -1.27
C GLU A 293 -1.65 -13.70 -1.81
N GLY A 294 -0.92 -12.59 -1.59
CA GLY A 294 -1.29 -11.26 -2.04
C GLY A 294 -2.12 -10.46 -1.04
N GLY A 295 -2.17 -9.15 -1.28
CA GLY A 295 -2.82 -8.17 -0.42
C GLY A 295 -1.96 -7.68 0.73
N TRP A 296 -2.32 -6.50 1.24
CA TRP A 296 -1.73 -5.92 2.44
C TRP A 296 -2.69 -4.88 3.00
N VAL A 297 -2.72 -4.75 4.33
CA VAL A 297 -3.36 -3.61 5.01
C VAL A 297 -2.32 -3.02 5.94
N GLY A 298 -2.09 -1.73 5.79
CA GLY A 298 -1.31 -0.95 6.74
C GLY A 298 -2.27 -0.13 7.60
N PHE A 299 -1.98 -0.05 8.89
CA PHE A 299 -2.72 0.83 9.80
C PHE A 299 -1.91 2.11 10.00
N PHE A 300 -2.57 3.26 9.87
CA PHE A 300 -1.91 4.54 9.98
C PHE A 300 -1.40 4.78 11.40
N THR A 301 -0.18 5.30 11.52
CA THR A 301 0.36 5.79 12.79
C THR A 301 1.08 7.12 12.61
N GLY A 302 0.57 8.18 13.23
CA GLY A 302 1.22 9.48 13.27
C GLY A 302 2.40 9.48 14.24
N ALA A 303 3.59 9.85 13.76
CA ALA A 303 4.71 10.16 14.65
C ALA A 303 4.55 11.56 15.29
N GLY A 304 3.81 12.46 14.64
CA GLY A 304 3.50 13.81 15.13
C GLY A 304 4.29 14.89 14.40
N ALA A 305 4.56 16.02 15.07
CA ALA A 305 5.36 17.09 14.48
C ALA A 305 6.81 16.64 14.25
N GLY A 306 7.32 16.84 13.03
CA GLY A 306 8.70 16.57 12.67
C GLY A 306 9.64 17.76 12.93
N PRO A 307 10.96 17.52 13.05
CA PRO A 307 11.59 16.21 13.01
C PRO A 307 11.43 15.47 14.35
N VAL A 308 11.34 14.14 14.28
CA VAL A 308 11.10 13.29 15.46
C VAL A 308 11.74 11.92 15.31
N THR A 309 12.10 11.30 16.43
CA THR A 309 12.57 9.90 16.46
C THR A 309 11.54 9.04 17.17
N ARG A 310 11.18 7.90 16.58
CA ARG A 310 10.23 6.92 17.13
C ARG A 310 10.84 5.52 17.06
N THR A 311 10.65 4.71 18.09
CA THR A 311 11.08 3.29 18.07
C THR A 311 9.96 2.42 17.53
N GLU A 312 10.21 1.70 16.45
CA GLU A 312 9.22 0.86 15.81
C GLU A 312 9.64 -0.61 15.85
N TYR A 313 8.72 -1.46 16.30
CA TYR A 313 8.95 -2.89 16.41
C TYR A 313 8.24 -3.62 15.28
N TYR A 314 8.91 -4.59 14.65
CA TYR A 314 8.37 -5.36 13.56
C TYR A 314 8.51 -6.86 13.84
N THR A 315 7.45 -7.65 13.58
CA THR A 315 7.58 -9.12 13.55
C THR A 315 8.63 -9.51 12.50
N PRO A 316 9.69 -10.26 12.88
CA PRO A 316 10.72 -10.70 11.95
C PRO A 316 10.23 -11.87 11.10
N GLY A 317 10.91 -12.15 9.98
CA GLY A 317 10.63 -13.29 9.12
C GLY A 317 9.48 -13.09 8.14
N ILE A 318 8.98 -11.86 7.99
CA ILE A 318 8.02 -11.47 6.95
C ILE A 318 8.47 -10.19 6.26
N ASP A 319 7.93 -9.98 5.05
CA ASP A 319 8.17 -8.76 4.31
C ASP A 319 7.15 -7.70 4.75
N TRP A 320 7.66 -6.52 5.04
CA TRP A 320 6.88 -5.36 5.42
C TRP A 320 6.94 -4.33 4.31
N ARG A 321 5.79 -3.92 3.81
CA ARG A 321 5.66 -2.69 3.04
C ARG A 321 5.46 -1.54 4.03
N VAL A 322 6.46 -0.68 4.11
CA VAL A 322 6.46 0.47 5.01
C VAL A 322 6.40 1.72 4.17
N ASP A 323 5.48 2.61 4.51
CA ASP A 323 5.45 3.97 4.00
C ASP A 323 5.66 4.99 5.10
N TRP A 324 6.16 6.16 4.71
CA TRP A 324 6.19 7.34 5.54
C TRP A 324 5.77 8.55 4.73
N MET A 325 5.28 9.55 5.45
CA MET A 325 4.54 10.66 4.90
C MET A 325 4.96 11.95 5.56
N ASN A 326 5.05 13.02 4.76
CA ASN A 326 5.10 14.40 5.23
C ASN A 326 3.83 15.13 4.81
N THR A 327 3.19 15.81 5.75
CA THR A 327 2.08 16.72 5.46
C THR A 327 2.24 18.05 6.19
N THR A 328 1.28 18.96 5.99
CA THR A 328 1.21 20.26 6.65
C THR A 328 1.21 20.16 8.19
N PRO A 329 1.62 21.23 8.91
CA PRO A 329 1.73 21.22 10.38
C PRO A 329 0.43 21.01 11.16
N ASP A 330 -0.73 21.06 10.50
CA ASP A 330 -2.03 20.75 11.10
C ASP A 330 -2.32 19.24 11.15
N CYS A 331 -1.40 18.41 10.66
CA CYS A 331 -1.52 16.97 10.57
C CYS A 331 -2.75 16.49 9.77
N GLY A 332 -3.21 17.30 8.82
CA GLY A 332 -4.20 16.88 7.83
C GLY A 332 -3.55 15.98 6.79
N PHE A 333 -3.52 14.67 6.99
CA PHE A 333 -2.98 13.70 6.02
C PHE A 333 -3.93 13.51 4.82
N GLY A 334 -4.24 14.59 4.11
CA GLY A 334 -5.03 14.60 2.88
C GLY A 334 -4.20 14.19 1.66
N PHE A 335 -4.82 13.50 0.69
CA PHE A 335 -4.14 13.02 -0.51
C PHE A 335 -3.45 14.12 -1.35
N ASP A 336 -3.98 15.35 -1.34
CA ASP A 336 -3.47 16.50 -2.08
C ASP A 336 -2.44 17.33 -1.29
N GLN A 337 -2.27 17.03 -0.01
CA GLN A 337 -1.39 17.76 0.92
C GLN A 337 -0.21 16.92 1.42
N THR A 338 -0.23 15.61 1.14
CA THR A 338 0.72 14.66 1.70
C THR A 338 1.68 14.13 0.65
N GLU A 339 2.97 14.28 0.93
CA GLU A 339 4.01 13.55 0.21
C GLU A 339 4.19 12.17 0.86
N LEU A 340 4.25 11.11 0.06
CA LEU A 340 4.36 9.73 0.54
C LEU A 340 5.51 9.00 -0.16
N TRP A 341 6.30 8.30 0.64
CA TRP A 341 7.31 7.36 0.17
C TRP A 341 7.09 5.98 0.76
N TYR A 342 7.52 4.95 0.06
CA TYR A 342 7.45 3.59 0.57
C TYR A 342 8.64 2.74 0.15
N ARG A 343 8.82 1.65 0.89
CA ARG A 343 9.74 0.56 0.57
C ARG A 343 9.23 -0.76 1.10
N THR A 344 9.82 -1.84 0.60
CA THR A 344 9.68 -3.16 1.21
C THR A 344 10.93 -3.49 2.00
N VAL A 345 10.76 -4.03 3.20
CA VAL A 345 11.85 -4.45 4.09
C VAL A 345 11.54 -5.77 4.75
N ARG A 346 12.57 -6.59 4.97
CA ARG A 346 12.48 -7.84 5.71
C ARG A 346 13.48 -7.83 6.85
N PHE A 347 13.00 -8.00 8.08
CA PHE A 347 13.86 -8.22 9.24
C PHE A 347 14.03 -9.71 9.45
N ALA A 348 15.25 -10.23 9.27
CA ALA A 348 15.46 -11.68 9.35
C ALA A 348 15.35 -12.22 10.79
N LYS A 349 15.68 -11.41 11.79
CA LYS A 349 15.77 -11.81 13.20
C LYS A 349 15.40 -10.64 14.12
N PRO A 350 15.09 -10.89 15.40
CA PRO A 350 14.99 -9.85 16.41
C PRO A 350 16.30 -9.05 16.54
N GLY A 351 16.21 -7.81 17.03
CA GLY A 351 17.38 -6.97 17.32
C GLY A 351 17.32 -5.55 16.75
N PRO A 352 18.37 -4.75 17.00
CA PRO A 352 18.36 -3.33 16.72
C PRO A 352 18.68 -2.98 15.26
N HIS A 353 17.94 -2.01 14.74
CA HIS A 353 18.10 -1.40 13.43
C HIS A 353 17.96 0.13 13.55
N LYS A 354 18.45 0.85 12.54
CA LYS A 354 18.35 2.32 12.47
C LYS A 354 17.95 2.76 11.09
N TRP A 355 17.00 3.69 11.02
CA TRP A 355 16.58 4.34 9.79
C TRP A 355 16.67 5.85 9.94
N ASN A 356 17.19 6.50 8.91
CA ASN A 356 17.13 7.95 8.77
C ASN A 356 16.30 8.28 7.54
N LEU A 357 15.09 8.78 7.75
CA LEU A 357 14.11 9.10 6.73
C LEU A 357 14.07 10.62 6.56
N THR A 358 15.16 11.20 6.04
CA THR A 358 15.19 12.60 5.61
C THR A 358 14.87 12.63 4.12
N PRO A 359 13.72 13.19 3.71
CA PRO A 359 13.26 13.15 2.32
C PRO A 359 13.98 14.20 1.46
N ALA A 360 15.27 14.00 1.24
CA ALA A 360 16.08 14.75 0.28
C ALA A 360 17.43 14.03 0.03
N PRO A 361 17.99 14.17 -1.19
CA PRO A 361 17.40 14.80 -2.36
C PRO A 361 16.28 13.95 -2.97
N LEU A 362 15.34 14.62 -3.64
CA LEU A 362 14.24 13.99 -4.38
C LEU A 362 14.64 13.80 -5.83
N GLY A 363 14.14 12.76 -6.50
CA GLY A 363 14.37 12.58 -7.93
C GLY A 363 13.57 11.43 -8.53
N PRO A 364 13.59 11.29 -9.86
CA PRO A 364 12.95 10.18 -10.56
C PRO A 364 13.51 8.83 -10.11
N ALA A 365 12.64 7.86 -9.89
CA ALA A 365 13.03 6.46 -9.71
C ALA A 365 12.18 5.51 -10.57
N THR A 366 12.79 4.39 -10.94
CA THR A 366 12.18 3.30 -11.70
C THR A 366 11.29 3.74 -12.88
N PRO A 367 11.76 4.66 -13.75
CA PRO A 367 10.95 5.09 -14.88
C PRO A 367 10.70 3.92 -15.83
N LEU A 368 9.45 3.76 -16.27
CA LEU A 368 9.10 2.74 -17.25
C LEU A 368 8.04 3.23 -18.24
N VAL A 369 8.08 2.67 -19.44
CA VAL A 369 7.15 2.92 -20.53
C VAL A 369 6.58 1.57 -20.96
N ILE A 370 5.25 1.42 -20.92
CA ILE A 370 4.55 0.23 -21.43
C ILE A 370 4.12 0.49 -22.87
N TRP A 371 4.57 -0.37 -23.78
CA TRP A 371 4.29 -0.31 -25.21
C TRP A 371 3.64 -1.60 -25.68
N GLY A 372 2.54 -1.51 -26.47
CA GLY A 372 2.00 -2.64 -27.26
C GLY A 372 1.64 -3.96 -26.54
N SER A 373 1.82 -4.08 -25.22
CA SER A 373 2.00 -5.37 -24.56
C SER A 373 0.73 -6.05 -24.02
N GLY A 374 -0.36 -6.09 -24.80
CA GLY A 374 -1.63 -6.71 -24.36
C GLY A 374 -2.27 -6.06 -23.12
N GLY A 375 -1.71 -4.95 -22.65
CA GLY A 375 -2.19 -4.09 -21.57
C GLY A 375 -2.34 -2.64 -22.06
N GLU A 376 -2.95 -1.79 -21.24
CA GLU A 376 -3.10 -0.37 -21.57
C GLU A 376 -1.72 0.30 -21.60
N PRO A 377 -1.33 0.94 -22.71
CA PRO A 377 -0.07 1.67 -22.77
C PRO A 377 -0.02 2.73 -21.67
N ALA A 378 1.13 2.87 -21.03
CA ALA A 378 1.29 3.74 -19.86
C ALA A 378 2.70 4.27 -19.69
N LEU A 379 2.81 5.39 -18.98
CA LEU A 379 4.05 5.95 -18.45
C LEU A 379 3.99 5.93 -16.92
N ALA A 380 5.08 5.50 -16.29
CA ALA A 380 5.22 5.58 -14.83
C ALA A 380 6.63 6.02 -14.45
N VAL A 381 6.73 7.20 -13.84
CA VAL A 381 7.96 7.80 -13.32
C VAL A 381 7.67 8.37 -11.93
N PHE A 382 8.38 7.88 -10.93
CA PHE A 382 8.21 8.28 -9.53
C PHE A 382 9.11 9.49 -9.22
N MET A 383 8.62 10.69 -9.54
CA MET A 383 9.41 11.93 -9.60
C MET A 383 9.96 12.40 -8.26
N HIS A 384 9.29 12.08 -7.14
CA HIS A 384 9.69 12.51 -5.79
C HIS A 384 10.40 11.42 -4.99
N SER A 385 11.03 10.44 -5.64
CA SER A 385 11.69 9.35 -4.90
C SER A 385 12.96 9.80 -4.21
N THR A 386 13.34 9.08 -3.17
CA THR A 386 14.58 9.29 -2.41
C THR A 386 15.46 8.05 -2.53
N TRP A 387 16.66 8.09 -1.96
CA TRP A 387 17.50 6.90 -1.86
C TRP A 387 16.86 5.79 -1.01
N ASP A 388 16.12 6.16 0.04
CA ASP A 388 15.61 5.21 1.03
C ASP A 388 14.24 4.64 0.66
N GLY A 389 13.51 5.30 -0.24
CA GLY A 389 12.21 4.83 -0.69
C GLY A 389 11.67 5.59 -1.88
N ARG A 390 10.73 4.94 -2.54
CA ARG A 390 10.10 5.40 -3.77
C ARG A 390 8.87 6.24 -3.44
N SER A 391 8.64 7.33 -4.15
CA SER A 391 7.40 8.10 -3.99
C SER A 391 6.19 7.29 -4.47
N ILE A 392 4.98 7.81 -4.28
CA ILE A 392 3.83 7.40 -5.10
C ILE A 392 4.00 7.86 -6.56
N LEU A 393 3.15 7.39 -7.46
CA LEU A 393 3.00 8.02 -8.78
C LEU A 393 2.13 9.27 -8.63
N ALA A 394 2.23 10.16 -9.61
CA ALA A 394 1.39 11.36 -9.70
C ALA A 394 -0.12 11.04 -9.51
N PRO A 395 -0.91 11.98 -8.97
CA PRO A 395 -0.55 13.36 -8.70
C PRO A 395 0.29 13.54 -7.43
N TYR A 396 1.28 14.44 -7.49
CA TYR A 396 2.09 14.83 -6.33
C TYR A 396 1.53 16.09 -5.65
N ALA A 397 1.66 16.16 -4.34
CA ALA A 397 1.13 17.28 -3.56
C ALA A 397 1.78 18.61 -3.99
N GLY A 398 0.95 19.54 -4.47
CA GLY A 398 1.37 20.85 -4.95
C GLY A 398 2.21 20.83 -6.23
N ALA A 399 2.26 19.72 -6.97
CA ALA A 399 2.99 19.65 -8.25
C ALA A 399 2.08 19.88 -9.45
N THR A 400 2.64 20.54 -10.47
CA THR A 400 2.06 20.67 -11.82
C THR A 400 3.17 20.47 -12.84
N GLY A 401 2.81 20.16 -14.10
CA GLY A 401 3.84 19.90 -15.10
C GLY A 401 3.31 19.23 -16.34
N SER A 402 4.21 18.56 -17.06
CA SER A 402 3.84 17.75 -18.19
C SER A 402 4.78 16.57 -18.41
N SER A 403 4.26 15.56 -19.11
CA SER A 403 5.01 14.46 -19.69
C SER A 403 4.81 14.48 -21.20
N VAL A 404 5.88 14.65 -21.97
CA VAL A 404 5.83 14.77 -23.43
C VAL A 404 6.68 13.70 -24.09
N LEU A 405 6.06 12.88 -24.94
CA LEU A 405 6.76 11.92 -25.78
C LEU A 405 6.91 12.48 -27.20
N ARG A 406 8.13 12.41 -27.74
CA ARG A 406 8.47 12.81 -29.11
C ARG A 406 9.08 11.65 -29.88
N ASP A 407 8.77 11.56 -31.16
CA ASP A 407 9.43 10.62 -32.07
C ASP A 407 10.85 11.06 -32.45
N ALA A 408 11.54 10.25 -33.27
CA ALA A 408 12.88 10.53 -33.76
C ALA A 408 13.00 11.83 -34.59
N LYS A 409 11.88 12.38 -35.11
CA LYS A 409 11.84 13.65 -35.84
C LYS A 409 11.55 14.84 -34.93
N GLY A 410 11.35 14.60 -33.63
CA GLY A 410 10.98 15.61 -32.64
C GLY A 410 9.49 15.96 -32.64
N GLN A 411 8.66 15.23 -33.38
CA GLN A 411 7.22 15.44 -33.39
C GLN A 411 6.62 14.92 -32.09
N VAL A 412 5.79 15.74 -31.45
CA VAL A 412 5.02 15.30 -30.27
C VAL A 412 4.06 14.21 -30.72
N VAL A 413 4.23 13.03 -30.15
CA VAL A 413 3.33 11.88 -30.33
C VAL A 413 2.33 11.78 -29.19
N TYR A 414 2.67 12.32 -28.02
CA TYR A 414 1.79 12.37 -26.88
C TYR A 414 2.22 13.43 -25.85
N GLU A 415 1.24 13.94 -25.11
CA GLU A 415 1.41 14.85 -24.00
C GLU A 415 0.39 14.53 -22.89
N SER A 416 0.83 14.62 -21.64
CA SER A 416 0.01 14.61 -20.43
C SER A 416 0.38 15.80 -19.56
N ASP A 417 -0.61 16.34 -18.85
CA ASP A 417 -0.47 17.40 -17.83
C ASP A 417 -0.15 16.85 -16.43
N GLU A 418 0.02 15.53 -16.29
CA GLU A 418 0.47 14.89 -15.06
C GLU A 418 1.95 14.49 -15.20
N PRO A 419 2.89 15.16 -14.50
CA PRO A 419 4.32 14.88 -14.64
C PRO A 419 4.64 13.47 -14.16
N GLY A 420 5.26 12.67 -15.03
CA GLY A 420 5.70 11.32 -14.73
C GLY A 420 4.61 10.24 -14.81
N THR A 421 3.38 10.56 -15.21
CA THR A 421 2.35 9.54 -15.43
C THR A 421 1.59 9.80 -16.72
N ALA A 422 1.15 8.73 -17.36
CA ALA A 422 0.24 8.81 -18.50
C ALA A 422 -0.50 7.48 -18.66
N HIS A 423 -1.74 7.55 -19.14
CA HIS A 423 -2.58 6.39 -19.41
C HIS A 423 -3.38 6.56 -20.70
N LYS A 424 -3.79 5.43 -21.29
CA LYS A 424 -4.68 5.36 -22.46
C LYS A 424 -4.19 6.14 -23.69
N TRP A 425 -2.89 6.35 -23.79
CA TRP A 425 -2.28 6.91 -25.00
C TRP A 425 -2.25 5.87 -26.14
N PRO A 426 -2.43 6.30 -27.40
CA PRO A 426 -2.31 5.41 -28.55
C PRO A 426 -0.89 4.84 -28.60
N VAL A 427 -0.74 3.53 -28.88
CA VAL A 427 0.58 2.91 -29.08
C VAL A 427 1.22 3.50 -30.33
N PRO A 428 2.30 4.29 -30.21
CA PRO A 428 3.01 4.78 -31.38
C PRO A 428 3.75 3.63 -32.09
N PRO A 429 4.12 3.77 -33.37
CA PRO A 429 4.90 2.75 -34.07
C PRO A 429 6.24 2.46 -33.36
N PRO A 430 6.79 1.24 -33.45
CA PRO A 430 8.15 0.97 -32.99
C PRO A 430 9.16 1.96 -33.58
N GLY A 431 10.14 2.41 -32.79
CA GLY A 431 11.08 3.44 -33.22
C GLY A 431 11.87 4.05 -32.06
N ASP A 432 12.60 5.12 -32.36
CA ASP A 432 13.34 5.90 -31.36
C ASP A 432 12.47 7.04 -30.85
N TYR A 433 12.53 7.25 -29.53
CA TYR A 433 11.69 8.20 -28.82
C TYR A 433 12.50 9.01 -27.80
N THR A 434 11.99 10.21 -27.53
CA THR A 434 12.41 11.04 -26.40
C THR A 434 11.22 11.26 -25.49
N LEU A 435 11.35 10.91 -24.22
CA LEU A 435 10.39 11.27 -23.17
C LEU A 435 10.97 12.44 -22.37
N THR A 436 10.22 13.52 -22.26
CA THR A 436 10.53 14.65 -21.38
C THR A 436 9.47 14.74 -20.29
N VAL A 437 9.89 14.89 -19.03
CA VAL A 437 9.01 15.18 -17.91
C VAL A 437 9.48 16.47 -17.26
N ASP A 438 8.60 17.47 -17.22
CA ASP A 438 8.83 18.76 -16.58
C ASP A 438 7.85 18.92 -15.42
N GLU A 439 8.36 19.27 -14.25
CA GLU A 439 7.58 19.43 -13.03
C GLU A 439 7.94 20.73 -12.31
N VAL A 440 6.92 21.42 -11.81
CA VAL A 440 7.03 22.53 -10.85
C VAL A 440 6.31 22.11 -9.58
N ARG A 441 6.97 22.29 -8.43
CA ARG A 441 6.44 21.93 -7.12
C ARG A 441 6.25 23.16 -6.25
N ALA A 442 5.04 23.33 -5.71
CA ALA A 442 4.65 24.37 -4.79
C ALA A 442 4.06 23.77 -3.50
N ALA A 443 4.94 23.27 -2.63
CA ALA A 443 4.56 22.73 -1.32
C ALA A 443 4.73 23.78 -0.22
N SER A 444 3.68 24.04 0.57
CA SER A 444 3.75 24.98 1.71
C SER A 444 4.77 24.53 2.77
N TYR A 445 4.98 23.22 2.88
CA TYR A 445 5.86 22.57 3.84
C TYR A 445 7.26 22.21 3.31
N SER A 446 7.61 22.61 2.08
CA SER A 446 8.93 22.32 1.50
C SER A 446 9.40 23.43 0.55
N PRO A 447 10.62 23.98 0.72
CA PRO A 447 11.26 24.82 -0.28
C PRO A 447 12.15 24.01 -1.26
N LEU A 448 12.10 22.67 -1.21
CA LEU A 448 12.95 21.76 -1.98
C LEU A 448 12.25 21.23 -3.23
N ALA A 449 13.05 20.76 -4.20
CA ALA A 449 12.59 20.19 -5.46
C ALA A 449 11.57 21.08 -6.20
N THR A 450 11.78 22.40 -6.16
CA THR A 450 10.82 23.37 -6.71
C THR A 450 10.61 23.23 -8.21
N ARG A 451 11.59 22.64 -8.91
CA ARG A 451 11.49 22.23 -10.30
C ARG A 451 12.28 20.95 -10.53
N GLN A 452 11.73 20.07 -11.36
CA GLN A 452 12.43 18.91 -11.88
C GLN A 452 12.27 18.85 -13.40
N HIS A 453 13.32 18.42 -14.06
CA HIS A 453 13.31 18.13 -15.49
C HIS A 453 14.02 16.80 -15.70
N ALA A 454 13.41 15.89 -16.44
CA ALA A 454 14.03 14.65 -16.82
C ALA A 454 13.76 14.32 -18.29
N GLU A 455 14.81 14.00 -19.03
CA GLU A 455 14.74 13.56 -20.42
C GLU A 455 15.35 12.17 -20.56
N TRP A 456 14.66 11.29 -21.28
CA TRP A 456 15.16 9.97 -21.66
C TRP A 456 15.10 9.80 -23.17
N ARG A 457 16.18 9.29 -23.74
CA ARG A 457 16.21 8.83 -25.14
C ARG A 457 16.28 7.31 -25.15
N PHE A 458 15.32 6.68 -25.82
CA PHE A 458 15.19 5.22 -25.82
C PHE A 458 14.57 4.71 -27.13
N SER A 459 14.81 3.43 -27.42
CA SER A 459 14.25 2.75 -28.58
C SER A 459 13.19 1.76 -28.12
N VAL A 460 12.09 1.69 -28.87
CA VAL A 460 11.00 0.76 -28.61
C VAL A 460 10.82 -0.20 -29.78
N ARG A 461 10.65 -1.48 -29.45
CA ARG A 461 10.30 -2.53 -30.41
C ARG A 461 8.89 -3.05 -30.15
N ASP A 462 8.68 -3.52 -28.93
CA ASP A 462 7.39 -3.83 -28.32
C ASP A 462 7.65 -4.06 -26.81
N GLY A 463 6.62 -4.08 -25.97
CA GLY A 463 6.74 -4.49 -24.57
C GLY A 463 7.01 -3.37 -23.56
N ILE A 464 7.54 -3.78 -22.40
CA ILE A 464 7.88 -2.87 -21.31
C ILE A 464 9.33 -2.41 -21.45
N VAL A 465 9.52 -1.09 -21.49
CA VAL A 465 10.83 -0.45 -21.52
C VAL A 465 11.13 0.16 -20.15
N HIS A 466 12.15 -0.36 -19.48
CA HIS A 466 12.68 0.24 -18.25
C HIS A 466 13.76 1.26 -18.59
N LEU A 467 13.58 2.49 -18.11
CA LEU A 467 14.51 3.58 -18.35
C LEU A 467 15.47 3.74 -17.15
N PRO A 468 16.71 4.20 -17.36
CA PRO A 468 17.65 4.44 -16.25
C PRO A 468 17.25 5.69 -15.46
N SER A 469 17.63 5.77 -14.19
CA SER A 469 17.46 6.98 -13.36
C SER A 469 18.68 7.23 -12.49
N ILE A 470 18.89 8.48 -12.07
CA ILE A 470 20.04 8.88 -11.24
C ILE A 470 19.52 9.26 -9.86
N GLN A 471 19.74 8.40 -8.88
CA GLN A 471 19.36 8.64 -7.49
C GLN A 471 20.51 9.28 -6.71
N TYR A 472 20.18 10.13 -5.74
CA TYR A 472 21.14 10.89 -4.96
C TYR A 472 21.05 10.55 -3.47
N ARG A 473 22.19 10.53 -2.78
CA ARG A 473 22.26 10.49 -1.31
C ARG A 473 23.36 11.40 -0.81
N THR A 474 23.06 12.18 0.22
CA THR A 474 24.02 13.07 0.87
C THR A 474 23.67 13.17 2.35
N PRO A 475 24.64 13.22 3.28
CA PRO A 475 24.35 13.38 4.70
C PRO A 475 23.82 14.79 4.97
N LEU A 476 22.57 14.87 5.41
CA LEU A 476 21.87 16.11 5.76
C LEU A 476 21.42 16.09 7.22
N GLY A 477 21.15 17.28 7.76
CA GLY A 477 20.41 17.43 9.00
C GLY A 477 18.94 17.03 8.83
N ASP A 478 18.21 16.99 9.95
CA ASP A 478 16.83 16.50 9.94
C ASP A 478 15.91 17.37 9.12
N ASP A 479 16.22 18.65 8.95
CA ASP A 479 15.49 19.60 8.13
C ASP A 479 15.96 19.61 6.66
N ALA A 480 16.62 18.54 6.21
CA ALA A 480 17.20 18.43 4.87
C ALA A 480 18.18 19.57 4.53
N SER A 481 18.90 20.08 5.54
CA SER A 481 19.93 21.10 5.35
C SER A 481 21.35 20.57 5.50
N ALA A 482 22.26 21.20 4.78
CA ALA A 482 23.70 21.00 4.87
C ALA A 482 24.37 22.19 5.55
N VAL A 483 25.57 21.97 6.10
CA VAL A 483 26.32 23.01 6.80
C VAL A 483 27.00 23.95 5.80
N ALA A 484 26.80 25.26 5.99
CA ALA A 484 27.44 26.32 5.22
C ALA A 484 28.97 26.19 5.18
N GLY A 485 29.56 26.36 3.99
CA GLY A 485 31.00 26.33 3.76
C GLY A 485 31.69 24.98 3.92
N ALA A 486 30.98 23.94 4.40
CA ALA A 486 31.50 22.61 4.61
C ALA A 486 31.66 21.85 3.28
N GLU A 487 32.62 20.92 3.25
CA GLU A 487 32.69 19.89 2.22
C GLU A 487 31.54 18.89 2.42
N GLN A 488 30.82 18.62 1.35
CA GLN A 488 29.65 17.76 1.30
C GLN A 488 29.93 16.58 0.38
N GLU A 489 29.76 15.36 0.88
CA GLU A 489 29.80 14.15 0.06
C GLU A 489 28.44 13.91 -0.60
N LEU A 490 28.43 13.66 -1.91
CA LEU A 490 27.25 13.30 -2.68
C LEU A 490 27.47 11.94 -3.34
N ALA A 491 26.67 10.96 -2.97
CA ALA A 491 26.59 9.68 -3.66
C ALA A 491 25.53 9.73 -4.77
N LEU A 492 25.82 9.08 -5.88
CA LEU A 492 24.95 8.92 -7.03
C LEU A 492 24.86 7.45 -7.41
N ARG A 493 23.66 6.99 -7.74
CA ARG A 493 23.41 5.66 -8.29
C ARG A 493 22.67 5.77 -9.60
N VAL A 494 23.23 5.18 -10.65
CA VAL A 494 22.55 5.04 -11.94
C VAL A 494 21.80 3.70 -11.92
N ASP A 495 20.50 3.76 -11.68
CA ASP A 495 19.64 2.58 -11.70
C ASP A 495 19.65 1.95 -13.10
N ARG A 496 19.57 0.61 -13.16
CA ARG A 496 19.62 -0.24 -14.37
C ARG A 496 20.90 -0.13 -15.22
N ALA A 497 21.81 0.80 -14.92
CA ALA A 497 23.10 0.94 -15.57
C ALA A 497 24.19 1.36 -14.56
N PRO A 498 24.45 0.57 -13.49
CA PRO A 498 25.32 0.98 -12.38
C PRO A 498 26.76 1.30 -12.80
N ASP A 499 27.24 0.71 -13.90
CA ASP A 499 28.58 0.94 -14.44
C ASP A 499 28.68 2.15 -15.36
N ALA A 500 27.55 2.73 -15.78
CA ALA A 500 27.55 3.96 -16.54
C ALA A 500 28.02 5.12 -15.64
N ARG A 501 29.13 5.75 -16.03
CA ARG A 501 29.67 6.92 -15.31
C ARG A 501 28.74 8.11 -15.52
N PRO A 502 28.13 8.69 -14.46
CA PRO A 502 27.33 9.88 -14.61
C PRO A 502 28.22 11.10 -14.86
N THR A 503 27.70 12.07 -15.61
CA THR A 503 28.16 13.46 -15.48
C THR A 503 27.43 14.12 -14.32
N LEU A 504 28.06 15.11 -13.69
CA LEU A 504 27.45 15.88 -12.61
C LEU A 504 27.83 17.35 -12.75
N GLN A 505 26.83 18.21 -12.59
CA GLN A 505 26.97 19.65 -12.45
C GLN A 505 26.19 20.12 -11.23
N ILE A 506 26.72 21.16 -10.59
CA ILE A 506 26.13 21.79 -9.40
C ILE A 506 25.83 23.26 -9.67
N SER A 507 24.75 23.74 -9.08
CA SER A 507 24.36 25.15 -9.10
C SER A 507 24.03 25.62 -7.68
N TYR A 508 24.36 26.88 -7.41
CA TYR A 508 24.07 27.58 -6.14
C TYR A 508 23.14 28.80 -6.34
N ASP A 509 22.55 28.94 -7.53
CA ASP A 509 21.73 30.08 -7.94
C ASP A 509 20.39 29.66 -8.57
N ASP A 510 19.85 28.55 -8.06
CA ASP A 510 18.61 27.91 -8.52
C ASP A 510 18.64 27.45 -9.99
N GLY A 511 19.81 27.00 -10.46
CA GLY A 511 19.98 26.42 -11.81
C GLY A 511 20.26 27.44 -12.92
N ARG A 512 20.57 28.70 -12.59
CA ARG A 512 20.93 29.72 -13.60
C ARG A 512 22.33 29.49 -14.16
N THR A 513 23.28 29.11 -13.30
CA THR A 513 24.64 28.74 -13.71
C THR A 513 25.02 27.37 -13.18
N TRP A 514 25.77 26.61 -13.97
CA TRP A 514 26.14 25.23 -13.68
C TRP A 514 27.65 25.05 -13.73
N LYS A 515 28.21 24.36 -12.73
CA LYS A 515 29.63 24.04 -12.65
C LYS A 515 29.85 22.53 -12.67
N PRO A 516 30.74 22.00 -13.52
CA PRO A 516 31.01 20.57 -13.55
C PRO A 516 31.67 20.12 -12.25
N VAL A 517 31.32 18.92 -11.79
CA VAL A 517 31.88 18.27 -10.60
C VAL A 517 32.40 16.89 -10.99
N GLY A 518 33.64 16.59 -10.59
CA GLY A 518 34.23 15.28 -10.82
C GLY A 518 33.54 14.20 -9.98
N VAL A 519 33.11 13.13 -10.64
CA VAL A 519 32.64 11.90 -9.97
C VAL A 519 33.70 10.80 -10.07
N ARG A 520 33.80 9.99 -9.02
CA ARG A 520 34.65 8.80 -8.97
C ARG A 520 33.86 7.60 -8.44
N ARG A 521 34.24 6.40 -8.86
CA ARG A 521 33.61 5.16 -8.39
C ARG A 521 34.01 4.89 -6.94
N ARG A 522 33.06 4.44 -6.11
CA ARG A 522 33.30 3.93 -4.75
C ARG A 522 32.34 2.77 -4.47
N GLY A 523 32.85 1.55 -4.54
CA GLY A 523 32.01 0.36 -4.46
C GLY A 523 30.97 0.33 -5.58
N GLY A 524 29.70 0.09 -5.24
CA GLY A 524 28.60 0.04 -6.20
C GLY A 524 28.12 1.42 -6.70
N ASP A 525 28.52 2.51 -6.05
CA ASP A 525 27.99 3.85 -6.31
C ASP A 525 29.08 4.80 -6.87
N TRP A 526 28.65 5.96 -7.36
CA TRP A 526 29.51 7.07 -7.75
C TRP A 526 29.49 8.13 -6.67
N VAL A 527 30.63 8.78 -6.42
CA VAL A 527 30.75 9.78 -5.35
C VAL A 527 31.40 11.04 -5.90
N ALA A 528 30.86 12.18 -5.48
CA ALA A 528 31.40 13.52 -5.66
C ALA A 528 31.61 14.19 -4.30
N THR A 529 32.48 15.19 -4.28
CA THR A 529 32.67 16.08 -3.14
C THR A 529 32.49 17.50 -3.63
N VAL A 530 31.64 18.26 -2.93
CA VAL A 530 31.30 19.64 -3.28
C VAL A 530 31.37 20.52 -2.04
N ARG A 531 31.77 21.78 -2.21
CA ARG A 531 31.78 22.74 -1.11
C ARG A 531 30.47 23.50 -1.05
N ASN A 532 29.77 23.48 0.08
CA ASN A 532 28.52 24.20 0.24
C ASN A 532 28.75 25.73 0.19
N PRO A 533 27.82 26.51 -0.37
CA PRO A 533 27.84 27.98 -0.29
C PRO A 533 27.68 28.47 1.16
N ALA A 534 27.74 29.78 1.37
CA ALA A 534 27.51 30.39 2.68
C ALA A 534 26.03 30.28 3.14
N SER A 535 25.10 30.27 2.19
CA SER A 535 23.66 30.12 2.41
C SER A 535 22.97 29.75 1.09
N GLY A 536 21.66 29.51 1.14
CA GLY A 536 20.83 29.28 -0.03
C GLY A 536 20.56 27.80 -0.28
N PHE A 537 20.60 27.38 -1.54
CA PHE A 537 20.26 26.03 -1.96
C PHE A 537 21.30 25.48 -2.92
N VAL A 538 21.35 24.15 -3.00
CA VAL A 538 22.11 23.44 -4.01
C VAL A 538 21.15 22.80 -5.00
N SER A 539 21.43 22.94 -6.29
CA SER A 539 20.72 22.25 -7.38
C SER A 539 21.67 21.31 -8.11
N LEU A 540 21.14 20.22 -8.65
CA LEU A 540 21.90 19.16 -9.31
C LEU A 540 21.44 19.02 -10.76
N ARG A 541 22.41 18.76 -11.65
CA ARG A 541 22.14 18.27 -13.00
C ARG A 541 23.08 17.11 -13.29
N ALA A 542 22.54 15.99 -13.72
CA ALA A 542 23.34 14.81 -14.02
C ALA A 542 22.82 14.11 -15.27
N SER A 543 23.72 13.42 -15.97
CA SER A 543 23.32 12.58 -17.10
C SER A 543 24.10 11.27 -17.11
N ALA A 544 23.41 10.18 -17.47
CA ALA A 544 23.98 8.84 -17.56
C ALA A 544 23.06 7.94 -18.38
N ALA A 545 23.63 7.05 -19.20
CA ALA A 545 22.88 6.01 -19.91
C ALA A 545 21.64 6.50 -20.70
N GLY A 546 21.69 7.72 -21.27
CA GLY A 546 20.59 8.30 -22.04
C GLY A 546 19.54 9.04 -21.21
N ALA A 547 19.70 9.13 -19.89
CA ALA A 547 18.95 10.03 -19.02
C ALA A 547 19.71 11.35 -18.80
N ASP A 548 19.01 12.49 -18.86
CA ASP A 548 19.43 13.81 -18.35
C ASP A 548 18.42 14.26 -17.29
N GLN A 549 18.89 14.57 -16.09
CA GLN A 549 18.04 14.92 -14.96
C GLN A 549 18.53 16.20 -14.30
N THR A 550 17.63 17.14 -14.10
CA THR A 550 17.86 18.39 -13.36
C THR A 550 16.91 18.45 -12.17
N LEU A 551 17.48 18.73 -11.00
CA LEU A 551 16.78 18.92 -9.73
C LEU A 551 17.14 20.28 -9.16
N VAL A 552 16.16 21.18 -9.08
CA VAL A 552 16.34 22.51 -8.52
C VAL A 552 16.02 22.50 -7.02
N ARG A 553 16.96 22.98 -6.20
CA ARG A 553 16.92 22.95 -4.73
C ARG A 553 16.85 21.52 -4.16
N ALA A 554 17.88 20.75 -4.45
CA ALA A 554 18.11 19.41 -3.91
C ALA A 554 18.24 19.38 -2.38
N TRP A 555 18.89 20.39 -1.79
CA TRP A 555 18.94 20.62 -0.34
C TRP A 555 19.19 22.09 -0.01
N ALA A 556 18.89 22.48 1.24
CA ALA A 556 19.16 23.81 1.77
C ALA A 556 20.54 23.90 2.42
N VAL A 557 21.11 25.10 2.51
CA VAL A 557 22.40 25.34 3.17
C VAL A 557 22.22 26.37 4.27
N ARG A 558 22.57 25.99 5.50
CA ARG A 558 22.36 26.81 6.71
C ARG A 558 23.66 26.92 7.50
N SER A 559 23.85 28.04 8.20
CA SER A 559 24.89 28.14 9.23
C SER A 559 24.58 27.13 10.34
N ARG A 560 25.62 26.61 11.01
CA ARG A 560 25.38 25.88 12.27
C ARG A 560 24.73 26.85 13.24
N SER A 561 23.53 26.53 13.73
CA SER A 561 23.06 27.13 14.97
C SER A 561 24.02 26.69 16.06
N SER A 562 24.61 27.66 16.76
CA SER A 562 25.44 27.44 17.95
C SER A 562 24.68 26.73 19.05
#